data_AF-A0A239EMR7-F1
#
_entry.id   AF-A0A239EMR7-F1
#
_cell.length_a   1.000
_cell.length_b   1.000
_cell.length_c   1.000
_cell.angle_alpha   90.00
_cell.angle_beta   90.00
_cell.angle_gamma   90.00
#
_symmetry.space_group_name_H-M   'P 1'
#
loop_
_entity.id
_entity.type
_entity.pdbx_description
1 polymer ?
#
loop_
_entity_poly.entity_id
_entity_poly.type
_entity_poly.pdbx_seq_one_letter_code
_entity_poly.pdbx_strand_id
1 'polypeptide(L)'
;MPSRYRPFSPDPSQGALKPAISGNTINGLGETSARRPSIVYWASDPDTIAHGGMQRWFYQVDPGNPHLARAREERAKQLASDGDAIGANDGLPAV
;
A
#
# COMPACT_ATOMS: atom_id res chain seq x y z
N MET A 1 -6.27 26.78 20.26
CA MET A 1 -7.43 25.86 20.23
C MET A 1 -6.93 24.44 19.99
N PRO A 2 -7.28 23.44 20.81
CA PRO A 2 -6.93 22.05 20.51
C PRO A 2 -7.61 21.58 19.21
N SER A 3 -6.95 20.71 18.46
CA SER A 3 -7.49 20.15 17.21
C SER A 3 -8.73 19.32 17.50
N ARG A 4 -9.81 19.50 16.71
CA ARG A 4 -11.03 18.67 16.79
C ARG A 4 -10.78 17.18 16.53
N TYR A 5 -9.60 16.84 16.02
CA TYR A 5 -9.16 15.48 15.70
C TYR A 5 -8.16 14.92 16.72
N ARG A 6 -8.14 15.49 17.94
CA ARG A 6 -7.26 15.06 19.03
C ARG A 6 -8.01 14.93 20.35
N PRO A 7 -7.72 13.87 21.14
CA PRO A 7 -6.80 12.77 20.81
C PRO A 7 -7.35 11.87 19.68
N PHE A 8 -6.46 11.39 18.81
CA PHE A 8 -6.82 10.42 17.78
C PHE A 8 -6.69 9.02 18.36
N SER A 9 -7.74 8.21 18.22
CA SER A 9 -7.70 6.79 18.50
C SER A 9 -7.95 6.03 17.20
N PRO A 10 -7.01 5.17 16.74
CA PRO A 10 -7.24 4.34 15.57
C PRO A 10 -8.32 3.30 15.85
N ASP A 11 -8.91 2.75 14.79
CA ASP A 11 -9.79 1.60 14.90
C ASP A 11 -9.01 0.40 15.46
N PRO A 12 -9.47 -0.23 16.57
CA PRO A 12 -8.76 -1.33 17.20
C PRO A 12 -8.64 -2.56 16.28
N SER A 13 -9.59 -2.77 15.36
CA SER A 13 -9.55 -3.88 14.41
C SER A 13 -8.42 -3.73 13.38
N GLN A 14 -8.12 -2.50 12.96
CA GLN A 14 -6.92 -2.22 12.16
C GLN A 14 -5.65 -2.45 12.98
N GLY A 15 -5.64 -1.98 14.23
CA GLY A 15 -4.50 -2.10 15.14
C GLY A 15 -4.11 -3.55 15.41
N ALA A 16 -5.08 -4.45 15.52
CA ALA A 16 -4.86 -5.89 15.72
C ALA A 16 -4.14 -6.57 14.55
N LEU A 17 -4.16 -5.97 13.35
CA LEU A 17 -3.52 -6.51 12.15
C LEU A 17 -2.10 -5.98 11.92
N LYS A 18 -1.61 -5.11 12.81
CA LYS A 18 -0.27 -4.53 12.69
C LYS A 18 0.81 -5.61 12.78
N PRO A 19 1.75 -5.68 11.83
CA PRO A 19 2.84 -6.64 11.92
C PRO A 19 3.78 -6.32 13.07
N ALA A 20 4.46 -7.35 13.58
CA ALA A 20 5.48 -7.20 14.62
C ALA A 20 6.74 -6.45 14.14
N ILE A 21 6.97 -6.37 12.82
CA ILE A 21 8.15 -5.71 12.25
C ILE A 21 8.12 -4.19 12.52
N SER A 22 9.25 -3.65 12.99
CA SER A 22 9.38 -2.23 13.27
C SER A 22 9.70 -1.42 12.01
N GLY A 23 9.38 -0.13 12.03
CA GLY A 23 9.81 0.80 10.98
C GLY A 23 11.32 0.89 10.85
N ASN A 24 12.06 0.77 11.96
CA ASN A 24 13.52 0.77 11.95
C ASN A 24 14.08 -0.42 11.17
N THR A 25 13.50 -1.61 11.38
CA THR A 25 13.85 -2.81 10.62
C THR A 25 13.57 -2.62 9.13
N ILE A 26 12.39 -2.08 8.78
CA ILE A 26 12.01 -1.84 7.37
C ILE A 26 12.96 -0.84 6.71
N ASN A 27 13.31 0.23 7.42
CA ASN A 27 14.19 1.30 6.93
C ASN A 27 15.68 0.89 6.95
N GLY A 28 16.01 -0.29 7.47
CA GLY A 28 17.38 -0.80 7.53
C GLY A 28 18.28 -0.05 8.51
N LEU A 29 17.73 0.40 9.64
CA LEU A 29 18.53 1.02 10.69
C LEU A 29 19.60 0.04 11.18
N GLY A 30 20.87 0.39 10.96
CA GLY A 30 22.02 -0.44 11.33
C GLY A 30 22.51 -1.41 10.24
N GLU A 31 21.86 -1.44 9.07
CA GLU A 31 22.37 -2.19 7.92
C GLU A 31 23.60 -1.50 7.31
N THR A 32 24.61 -2.28 6.93
CA THR A 32 25.85 -1.76 6.31
C THR A 32 25.89 -1.93 4.80
N SER A 33 24.98 -2.73 4.24
CA SER A 33 24.87 -2.98 2.80
C SER A 33 23.61 -2.34 2.23
N ALA A 34 23.73 -1.70 1.07
CA ALA A 34 22.58 -1.19 0.36
C ALA A 34 21.69 -2.35 -0.14
N ARG A 35 20.37 -2.18 -0.05
CA ARG A 35 19.38 -3.10 -0.61
C ARG A 35 18.23 -2.33 -1.25
N ARG A 36 17.45 -3.05 -2.07
CA ARG A 36 16.23 -2.48 -2.66
C ARG A 36 15.22 -2.12 -1.56
N PRO A 37 14.42 -1.06 -1.76
CA PRO A 37 13.36 -0.71 -0.83
C PRO A 37 12.32 -1.83 -0.74
N SER A 38 11.77 -2.02 0.46
CA SER A 38 10.68 -2.96 0.71
C SER A 38 9.34 -2.25 0.56
N ILE A 39 8.37 -2.91 -0.07
CA ILE A 39 7.00 -2.39 -0.16
C ILE A 39 6.33 -2.55 1.21
N VAL A 40 5.78 -1.45 1.73
CA VAL A 40 4.96 -1.44 2.96
C VAL A 40 3.48 -1.38 2.60
N TYR A 41 3.12 -0.52 1.66
CA TYR A 41 1.85 -0.43 0.94
C TYR A 41 2.15 0.18 -0.44
N TRP A 42 1.34 0.01 -1.48
CA TRP A 42 0.23 -0.92 -1.65
C TRP A 42 0.72 -2.03 -2.59
N ALA A 43 0.87 -3.25 -2.08
CA ALA A 43 1.33 -4.36 -2.90
C ALA A 43 0.19 -4.86 -3.80
N SER A 44 0.51 -5.31 -5.01
CA SER A 44 -0.48 -5.95 -5.91
C SER A 44 -1.03 -7.23 -5.29
N ASP A 45 -0.15 -8.01 -4.66
CA ASP A 45 -0.52 -9.16 -3.83
C ASP A 45 -0.22 -8.82 -2.35
N PRO A 46 -1.25 -8.62 -1.51
CA PRO A 46 -1.06 -8.34 -0.09
C PRO A 46 -0.31 -9.44 0.68
N ASP A 47 -0.29 -10.71 0.21
CA ASP A 47 0.44 -11.78 0.91
C ASP A 47 1.96 -11.65 0.79
N THR A 48 2.44 -10.81 -0.13
CA THR A 48 3.88 -10.58 -0.33
C THR A 48 4.49 -9.57 0.64
N ILE A 49 3.67 -8.90 1.46
CA ILE A 49 4.13 -7.85 2.38
C ILE A 49 3.67 -8.09 3.81
N ALA A 50 4.51 -7.71 4.77
CA ALA A 50 4.18 -7.86 6.20
C ALA A 50 2.90 -7.11 6.62
N HIS A 51 2.54 -6.02 5.92
CA HIS A 51 1.36 -5.21 6.22
C HIS A 51 0.10 -5.69 5.48
N GLY A 52 0.14 -6.86 4.83
CA GLY A 52 -0.95 -7.39 4.00
C GLY A 52 -2.30 -7.48 4.71
N GLY A 53 -2.31 -7.87 5.99
CA GLY A 53 -3.53 -7.92 6.80
C GLY A 53 -4.20 -6.56 6.92
N MET A 54 -3.44 -5.52 7.27
CA MET A 54 -3.96 -4.16 7.34
C MET A 54 -4.37 -3.61 5.95
N GLN A 55 -3.67 -3.98 4.87
CA GLN A 55 -4.05 -3.61 3.49
C GLN A 55 -5.44 -4.16 3.14
N ARG A 56 -5.68 -5.44 3.45
CA ARG A 56 -6.99 -6.08 3.22
C ARG A 56 -8.09 -5.42 4.04
N TRP A 57 -7.81 -5.14 5.31
CA TRP A 57 -8.75 -4.43 6.18
C TRP A 57 -9.16 -3.08 5.60
N PHE A 58 -8.20 -2.30 5.06
CA PHE A 58 -8.52 -1.00 4.45
C PHE A 58 -9.50 -1.13 3.28
N TYR A 59 -9.40 -2.20 2.48
CA TYR A 59 -10.35 -2.41 1.39
C TYR A 59 -11.76 -2.79 1.86
N GLN A 60 -11.91 -3.28 3.09
CA GLN A 60 -13.15 -3.79 3.65
C GLN A 60 -13.84 -2.84 4.63
N VAL A 61 -13.11 -1.90 5.25
CA VAL A 61 -13.64 -1.10 6.38
C VAL A 61 -14.81 -0.18 5.99
N ASP A 62 -14.81 0.32 4.75
CA ASP A 62 -15.87 1.22 4.27
C ASP A 62 -16.19 0.94 2.79
N PRO A 63 -16.88 -0.16 2.49
CA PRO A 63 -17.16 -0.57 1.11
C PRO A 63 -18.18 0.35 0.44
N GLY A 64 -18.99 1.05 1.23
CA GLY A 64 -20.02 1.98 0.76
C GLY A 64 -19.51 3.41 0.52
N ASN A 65 -18.23 3.70 0.77
CA ASN A 65 -17.68 5.03 0.59
C ASN A 65 -17.69 5.45 -0.90
N PRO A 66 -18.45 6.49 -1.28
CA PRO A 66 -18.55 6.90 -2.68
C PRO A 66 -17.21 7.42 -3.24
N HIS A 67 -16.32 7.94 -2.38
CA HIS A 67 -15.00 8.39 -2.80
C HIS A 67 -14.07 7.22 -3.12
N LEU A 68 -14.11 6.15 -2.30
CA LEU A 68 -13.32 4.95 -2.57
C LEU A 68 -13.85 4.18 -3.79
N ALA A 69 -15.17 4.12 -3.96
CA ALA A 69 -15.80 3.55 -5.15
C ALA A 69 -15.33 4.27 -6.43
N ARG A 70 -15.42 5.61 -6.46
CA ARG A 70 -14.93 6.41 -7.58
C ARG A 70 -13.43 6.19 -7.85
N ALA A 71 -12.60 6.17 -6.81
CA ALA A 71 -11.16 5.93 -6.97
C ALA A 71 -10.86 4.54 -7.57
N ARG A 72 -11.64 3.51 -7.23
CA ARG A 72 -11.52 2.17 -7.81
C ARG A 72 -11.93 2.15 -9.29
N GLU A 73 -13.02 2.82 -9.64
CA GLU A 73 -13.47 2.95 -11.02
C GLU A 73 -12.44 3.67 -11.90
N GLU A 74 -11.87 4.78 -11.43
CA GLU A 74 -10.83 5.52 -12.16
C GLU A 74 -9.58 4.65 -12.38
N ARG A 75 -9.15 3.89 -11.37
CA ARG A 75 -8.04 2.94 -11.52
C ARG A 75 -8.36 1.85 -12.54
N ALA A 76 -9.60 1.33 -12.56
CA ALA A 76 -10.00 0.31 -13.53
C ALA A 76 -9.97 0.84 -14.97
N LYS A 77 -10.39 2.10 -15.19
CA LYS A 77 -10.29 2.76 -16.51
C LYS A 77 -8.84 2.90 -16.98
N GLN A 78 -7.94 3.33 -16.08
CA GLN A 78 -6.52 3.45 -16.38
C GLN A 78 -5.90 2.10 -16.74
N LEU A 79 -6.19 1.04 -15.99
CA LEU A 79 -5.68 -0.30 -16.30
C LEU A 79 -6.22 -0.85 -17.62
N ALA A 80 -7.48 -0.55 -17.95
CA ALA A 80 -8.07 -0.91 -19.23
C ALA A 80 -7.44 -0.15 -20.41
N SER A 81 -7.06 1.13 -20.22
CA SER A 81 -6.34 1.90 -21.24
C SER A 81 -4.86 1.51 -21.36
N ASP A 82 -4.23 1.13 -20.25
CA ASP A 82 -2.82 0.73 -20.22
C ASP A 82 -2.63 -0.69 -20.79
N GLY A 83 -3.67 -1.53 -20.77
CA GLY A 83 -3.69 -2.85 -21.40
C GLY A 83 -3.38 -2.85 -22.91
N ASP A 84 -3.52 -1.70 -23.58
CA ASP A 84 -3.14 -1.50 -24.98
C ASP A 84 -1.69 -0.98 -25.14
N ALA A 85 -1.01 -0.59 -24.06
CA ALA A 85 0.30 0.08 -24.09
C ALA A 85 1.49 -0.75 -23.58
N ILE A 86 1.26 -1.90 -22.93
CA ILE A 86 2.35 -2.77 -22.39
C ILE A 86 2.87 -3.81 -23.41
N GLY A 87 2.58 -3.63 -24.71
CA GLY A 87 3.08 -4.47 -25.79
C GLY A 87 4.42 -4.04 -26.41
N ALA A 88 5.03 -2.95 -25.94
CA ALA A 88 6.22 -2.38 -26.57
C ALA A 88 7.25 -1.86 -25.56
N ASN A 89 7.86 -2.76 -24.78
CA ASN A 89 9.20 -2.47 -24.24
C ASN A 89 10.01 -3.72 -23.86
N ASP A 90 10.07 -4.71 -24.76
CA ASP A 90 11.16 -5.69 -24.76
C ASP A 90 12.34 -5.07 -25.53
N GLY A 91 13.25 -4.43 -24.79
CA GLY A 91 14.57 -4.08 -25.33
C GLY A 91 15.03 -2.66 -25.03
N LEU A 92 15.62 -2.45 -23.85
CA LEU A 92 16.69 -1.46 -23.69
C LEU A 92 17.89 -2.14 -23.00
N PRO A 93 19.11 -2.04 -23.55
CA PRO A 93 20.28 -2.74 -23.05
C PRO A 93 20.75 -2.16 -21.71
N ALA A 94 21.35 -3.04 -20.91
CA ALA A 94 22.01 -2.71 -19.66
C ALA A 94 23.08 -1.62 -19.86
N VAL A 95 23.06 -0.62 -18.99
CA VAL A 95 24.19 0.28 -18.72
C VAL A 95 24.87 -0.13 -17.42
#